data_AF-A0A3S0FVN7-F1
#
_entry.id   AF-A0A3S0FVN7-F1
#
_cell.length_a   1.000
_cell.length_b   1.000
_cell.length_c   1.000
_cell.angle_alpha   90.00
_cell.angle_beta   90.00
_cell.angle_gamma   90.00
#
_symmetry.space_group_name_H-M   'P 1'
#
loop_
_entity.id
_entity.type
_entity.pdbx_description
1 polymer ?
#
loop_
_entity_poly.entity_id
_entity_poly.type
_entity_poly.pdbx_seq_one_letter_code
_entity_poly.pdbx_strand_id
1 'polypeptide(L)'
;MIREFRYKGETFRVNAHGAPGHEEVFIIHLVDNEEMGEISIDRMTEENDRGASIDAICIMLCDKLIAEQDIACADPAGAFVWVEGKRIRDVLPSNEVTTH
;
A
#
# COMPACT_ATOMS: atom_id res chain seq x y z
N MET A 1 -8.34 -4.49 0.58
CA MET A 1 -7.54 -4.72 1.80
C MET A 1 -6.84 -3.42 2.14
N ILE A 2 -6.96 -2.95 3.39
CA ILE A 2 -6.24 -1.77 3.88
C ILE A 2 -5.36 -2.22 5.04
N ARG A 3 -4.05 -2.01 4.95
CA ARG A 3 -3.10 -2.45 5.98
C ARG A 3 -1.81 -1.63 5.97
N GLU A 4 -1.22 -1.43 7.15
CA GLU A 4 0.07 -0.78 7.33
C GLU A 4 1.20 -1.81 7.44
N PHE A 5 2.37 -1.44 6.93
CA PHE A 5 3.60 -2.24 6.98
C PHE A 5 4.82 -1.34 7.11
N ARG A 6 5.95 -1.94 7.48
CA ARG A 6 7.25 -1.29 7.52
C ARG A 6 8.16 -1.90 6.46
N TYR A 7 8.93 -1.04 5.80
CA TYR A 7 9.96 -1.45 4.84
C TYR A 7 11.05 -0.40 4.82
N LYS A 8 12.32 -0.83 4.82
CA LYS A 8 13.49 0.05 4.85
C LYS A 8 13.52 1.11 5.98
N GLY A 9 12.93 0.78 7.13
CA GLY A 9 12.81 1.69 8.27
C GLY A 9 11.63 2.67 8.18
N GLU A 10 10.95 2.74 7.04
CA GLU A 10 9.82 3.62 6.79
C GLU A 10 8.48 2.92 7.04
N THR A 11 7.42 3.70 7.26
CA THR A 11 6.05 3.19 7.40
C THR A 11 5.24 3.49 6.15
N PHE A 12 4.55 2.48 5.64
CA PHE A 12 3.68 2.60 4.48
C PHE A 12 2.30 2.02 4.77
N ARG A 13 1.30 2.50 4.03
CA ARG A 13 -0.05 1.93 3.99
C ARG A 13 -0.34 1.42 2.59
N VAL A 14 -0.83 0.19 2.49
CA VAL A 14 -1.38 -0.37 1.26
C VAL A 14 -2.90 -0.35 1.29
N ASN A 15 -3.49 0.09 0.17
CA ASN A 15 -4.88 -0.11 -0.20
C ASN A 15 -4.89 -0.97 -1.47
N ALA A 16 -5.35 -2.22 -1.36
CA ALA A 16 -5.45 -3.14 -2.49
C ALA A 16 -6.93 -3.47 -2.78
N HIS A 17 -7.38 -3.28 -4.02
CA HIS A 17 -8.77 -3.42 -4.44
C HIS A 17 -8.87 -4.40 -5.62
N GLY A 18 -9.65 -5.47 -5.48
CA GLY A 18 -9.82 -6.47 -6.55
C GLY A 18 -9.58 -7.89 -6.06
N ALA A 19 -9.15 -8.74 -6.99
CA ALA A 19 -8.84 -10.15 -6.74
C ALA A 19 -7.32 -10.39 -6.81
N PRO A 20 -6.79 -11.41 -6.12
CA PRO A 20 -5.36 -11.78 -6.22
C PRO A 20 -4.87 -11.88 -7.66
N GLY A 21 -3.84 -11.10 -8.01
CA GLY A 21 -3.26 -11.05 -9.36
C GLY A 21 -4.00 -10.14 -10.34
N HIS A 22 -5.12 -9.55 -9.90
CA HIS A 22 -6.01 -8.65 -10.63
C HIS A 22 -6.56 -7.60 -9.67
N GLU A 23 -5.66 -6.94 -8.94
CA GLU A 23 -6.00 -5.85 -8.04
C GLU A 23 -5.31 -4.55 -8.44
N GLU A 24 -5.99 -3.44 -8.16
CA GLU A 24 -5.38 -2.12 -8.06
C GLU A 24 -4.70 -2.02 -6.69
N VAL A 25 -3.41 -1.69 -6.66
CA VAL A 25 -2.62 -1.56 -5.44
C VAL A 25 -2.10 -0.14 -5.32
N PHE A 26 -2.44 0.51 -4.22
CA PHE A 26 -2.06 1.88 -3.90
C PHE A 26 -1.24 1.90 -2.61
N ILE A 27 -0.07 2.52 -2.63
CA ILE A 27 0.87 2.62 -1.50
C ILE A 27 1.03 4.09 -1.13
N ILE A 28 0.94 4.38 0.17
CA ILE A 28 1.16 5.70 0.75
C ILE A 28 2.33 5.62 1.73
N HIS A 29 3.29 6.54 1.62
CA HIS A 29 4.34 6.75 2.61
C HIS A 29 3.83 7.63 3.75
N LEU A 30 4.03 7.17 4.99
CA LEU A 30 3.58 7.84 6.20
C LEU A 30 4.78 8.32 7.02
N VAL A 31 4.85 9.63 7.26
CA VAL A 31 5.83 10.26 8.16
C VAL A 31 5.06 11.00 9.25
N ASP A 32 5.29 10.64 10.51
CA ASP A 32 4.56 11.21 11.66
C ASP A 32 3.01 11.14 11.55
N ASN A 33 2.50 10.13 10.82
CA ASN A 33 1.08 9.93 10.43
C ASN A 33 0.54 10.91 9.36
N GLU A 34 1.40 11.69 8.72
CA GLU A 34 1.09 12.49 7.54
C GLU A 34 1.44 11.74 6.26
N GLU A 35 0.62 11.93 5.22
CA GLU A 35 0.78 11.29 3.91
C GLU A 35 1.75 12.13 3.06
N MET A 36 2.96 11.61 2.83
CA MET A 36 4.05 12.39 2.21
C MET A 36 4.28 12.04 0.73
N GLY A 37 3.86 10.85 0.31
CA GLY A 37 4.04 10.38 -1.06
C GLY A 37 3.19 9.16 -1.36
N GLU A 38 2.83 8.98 -2.61
CA GLU A 38 1.98 7.88 -3.06
C GLU A 38 2.47 7.29 -4.38
N ILE A 39 2.20 6.00 -4.58
CA ILE A 39 2.40 5.30 -5.85
C ILE A 39 1.34 4.22 -6.00
N SER A 40 0.96 3.90 -7.24
CA SER A 40 -0.01 2.85 -7.50
C SER A 40 0.28 2.06 -8.76
N ILE A 41 -0.40 0.92 -8.88
CA ILE A 41 -0.42 0.09 -10.08
C ILE A 41 -1.79 -0.56 -10.24
N ASP A 42 -2.33 -0.51 -11.45
CA ASP A 42 -3.47 -1.32 -11.87
C ASP A 42 -2.97 -2.63 -12.48
N ARG A 43 -3.01 -3.74 -11.71
CA ARG A 43 -2.54 -5.04 -12.19
C ARG A 43 -3.43 -5.66 -13.28
N MET A 44 -4.59 -5.09 -13.56
CA MET A 44 -5.51 -5.53 -14.61
C MET A 44 -5.08 -4.98 -15.97
N THR A 45 -4.65 -3.73 -16.02
CA THR A 45 -4.38 -2.99 -17.27
C THR A 45 -2.90 -2.76 -17.53
N GLU A 46 -2.07 -2.65 -16.50
CA GLU A 46 -0.63 -2.40 -16.63
C GLU A 46 0.16 -3.71 -16.74
N GLU A 47 1.32 -3.63 -17.41
CA GLU A 47 2.25 -4.76 -17.48
C GLU A 47 2.86 -5.03 -16.10
N ASN A 48 2.60 -6.23 -15.57
CA ASN A 48 3.07 -6.65 -14.25
C ASN A 48 3.16 -8.17 -14.17
N ASP A 49 3.93 -8.67 -13.20
CA ASP A 49 3.91 -10.08 -12.84
C ASP A 49 2.62 -10.42 -12.08
N ARG A 50 1.63 -11.01 -12.78
CA ARG A 50 0.36 -11.43 -12.18
C ARG A 50 0.49 -12.62 -11.22
N GLY A 51 1.61 -13.35 -11.26
CA GLY A 51 1.92 -14.41 -10.30
C GLY A 51 2.52 -13.90 -9.00
N ALA A 52 2.96 -12.64 -8.96
CA ALA A 52 3.57 -12.05 -7.77
C ALA A 52 2.57 -11.92 -6.61
N SER A 53 3.06 -12.23 -5.42
CA SER A 53 2.34 -12.00 -4.17
C SER A 53 2.13 -10.51 -3.91
N ILE A 54 1.12 -10.17 -3.10
CA ILE A 54 0.86 -8.76 -2.74
C ILE A 54 2.05 -8.13 -2.01
N ASP A 55 2.75 -8.90 -1.17
CA ASP A 55 3.95 -8.48 -0.46
C ASP A 55 5.06 -8.07 -1.44
N ALA A 56 5.28 -8.86 -2.51
CA ALA A 56 6.25 -8.54 -3.56
C ALA A 56 5.85 -7.29 -4.36
N ILE A 57 4.56 -7.09 -4.64
CA ILE A 57 4.07 -5.87 -5.28
C ILE A 57 4.28 -4.64 -4.39
N CYS A 58 3.99 -4.76 -3.08
CA CYS A 58 4.23 -3.67 -2.13
C CYS A 58 5.72 -3.27 -2.09
N ILE A 59 6.62 -4.24 -2.02
CA ILE A 59 8.07 -3.99 -2.03
C ILE A 59 8.49 -3.27 -3.33
N MET A 60 8.06 -3.79 -4.48
CA MET A 60 8.38 -3.21 -5.79
C MET A 60 7.90 -1.76 -5.90
N LEU A 61 6.69 -1.46 -5.45
CA LEU A 61 6.14 -0.11 -5.44
C LEU A 61 6.88 0.81 -4.46
N CYS A 62 7.19 0.34 -3.25
CA CYS A 62 7.99 1.11 -2.31
C CYS A 62 9.38 1.44 -2.87
N ASP A 63 10.07 0.49 -3.49
CA ASP A 63 11.39 0.73 -4.09
C ASP A 63 11.33 1.80 -5.19
N LYS A 64 10.28 1.79 -6.02
CA LYS A 64 10.03 2.84 -7.01
C LYS A 64 9.78 4.19 -6.36
N LEU A 65 8.86 4.27 -5.40
CA LEU A 65 8.50 5.51 -4.70
C LEU A 65 9.72 6.12 -3.99
N ILE A 66 10.53 5.30 -3.32
CA ILE A 66 11.76 5.72 -2.65
C ILE A 66 12.74 6.33 -3.64
N ALA A 67 12.92 5.69 -4.80
CA ALA A 67 13.82 6.19 -5.84
C ALA A 67 13.28 7.47 -6.52
N GLU A 68 11.98 7.56 -6.76
CA GLU A 68 11.34 8.70 -7.43
C GLU A 68 11.32 9.96 -6.55
N GLN A 69 11.12 9.80 -5.25
CA GLN A 69 11.02 10.91 -4.30
C GLN A 69 12.30 11.15 -3.48
N ASP A 70 13.38 10.41 -3.77
CA ASP A 70 14.66 10.48 -3.04
C ASP A 70 14.46 10.34 -1.51
N ILE A 71 13.62 9.37 -1.11
CA ILE A 71 13.27 9.16 0.30
C ILE A 71 14.49 8.65 1.06
N ALA A 72 14.97 9.44 2.02
CA ALA A 72 16.05 9.08 2.93
C ALA A 72 15.60 8.02 3.94
N CYS A 73 15.63 6.76 3.52
CA CYS A 73 15.22 5.61 4.32
C CYS A 73 16.04 5.50 5.62
N ALA A 74 15.37 5.35 6.76
CA ALA A 74 16.03 5.20 8.05
C ALA A 74 16.87 3.92 8.18
N ASP A 75 16.47 2.84 7.51
CA ASP A 75 17.21 1.56 7.47
C ASP A 75 17.15 0.93 6.06
N PRO A 76 18.07 1.25 5.15
CA PRO A 76 18.04 0.76 3.76
C PRO A 76 18.05 -0.77 3.61
N ALA A 77 18.47 -1.51 4.65
CA ALA A 77 18.47 -2.98 4.68
C ALA A 77 17.27 -3.56 5.46
N GLY A 78 16.37 -2.71 5.94
CA GLY A 78 15.22 -3.09 6.75
C GLY A 78 14.25 -3.98 5.99
N ALA A 79 13.94 -5.13 6.58
CA ALA A 79 13.02 -6.11 6.00
C ALA A 79 11.58 -5.59 5.92
N PHE A 80 10.82 -6.16 4.98
CA PHE A 80 9.38 -5.95 4.90
C PHE A 80 8.67 -6.67 6.06
N VAL A 81 7.89 -5.93 6.85
CA VAL A 81 7.15 -6.47 8.00
C VAL A 81 5.77 -5.83 8.09
N TRP A 82 4.72 -6.65 8.08
CA TRP A 82 3.37 -6.19 8.36
C TRP A 82 3.24 -5.68 9.80
N VAL A 83 2.65 -4.50 10.00
CA VAL A 83 2.34 -4.03 11.35
C VAL A 83 1.15 -4.84 11.89
N GLU A 84 1.34 -5.54 13.01
CA GLU A 84 0.25 -6.18 13.75
C GLU A 84 -0.55 -5.10 14.48
N GLY A 85 -1.87 -4.99 14.22
CA GLY A 85 -2.76 -4.20 15.07
C GLY A 85 -3.72 -3.21 14.41
N LYS A 86 -3.69 -2.99 13.09
CA LYS A 86 -4.68 -2.11 12.44
C LYS A 86 -5.01 -2.59 11.02
N ARG A 87 -5.82 -3.65 10.91
CA ARG A 87 -6.67 -3.79 9.72
C ARG A 87 -7.69 -2.68 9.84
N ILE A 88 -7.47 -1.54 9.18
CA ILE A 88 -8.47 -0.47 9.11
C ILE A 88 -9.57 -0.98 8.20
N ARG A 89 -10.49 -1.76 8.77
CA ARG A 89 -11.74 -2.14 8.13
C ARG A 89 -12.76 -1.09 8.52
N ASP A 90 -12.64 0.09 7.93
CA ASP A 90 -13.76 1.02 7.86
C ASP A 90 -14.20 1.04 6.40
N VAL A 91 -15.07 0.08 6.08
CA VAL A 91 -15.92 0.19 4.89
C VAL A 91 -16.82 1.38 5.21
N LEU A 92 -16.71 2.45 4.42
CA LEU A 92 -17.62 3.59 4.45
C LEU A 92 -19.05 3.10 4.74
N PRO A 93 -19.79 3.67 5.71
CA PRO A 93 -21.18 3.31 5.89
C PRO A 93 -21.88 3.58 4.56
N SER A 94 -22.44 2.52 3.96
CA SER A 94 -23.41 2.69 2.88
C SER A 94 -24.50 3.59 3.46
N ASN A 95 -24.66 4.78 2.89
CA ASN A 95 -25.78 5.65 3.23
C ASN A 95 -27.06 4.85 3.00
N GLU A 96 -27.65 4.33 4.08
CA GLU A 96 -29.01 3.84 4.07
C GLU A 96 -29.89 5.06 3.78
N VAL A 97 -30.39 5.09 2.55
CA VAL A 97 -31.42 6.03 2.10
C VAL A 97 -32.64 5.79 2.98
N THR A 98 -32.81 6.63 4.01
CA THR A 98 -34.03 6.61 4.81
C THR A 98 -35.11 7.28 3.96
N THR A 99 -36.04 6.48 3.44
CA THR A 99 -37.24 6.96 2.76
C THR A 99 -38.28 7.28 3.83
N HIS A 100 -38.77 8.52 3.86
CA HIS A 100 -39.96 8.91 4.62
C HIS A 100 -41.02 9.44 3.66
#